data_AF-A0A3S1QVE4-F1
#
_entry.id   AF-A0A3S1QVE4-F1
#
_cell.length_a   1.000
_cell.length_b   1.000
_cell.length_c   1.000
_cell.angle_alpha   90.00
_cell.angle_beta   90.00
_cell.angle_gamma   90.00
#
_symmetry.space_group_name_H-M   'P 1'
#
loop_
_entity.id
_entity.type
_entity.pdbx_description
1 polymer ?
#
loop_
_entity_poly.entity_id
_entity_poly.type
_entity_poly.pdbx_seq_one_letter_code
_entity_poly.pdbx_strand_id
1 'polypeptide(L)'
;VLEMPRGAEPWGTRCEGKRSVRDALATRFEGLPDVHYGSGQHFADEAANTGMSKWTLTGTTREGVKKEVRGCDFYTFRDGKVIRKDSYWKIVE
;
A
#
# COMPACT_ATOMS: atom_id res chain seq x y z
N VAL A 1 4.90 7.17 8.32
CA VAL A 1 3.62 6.57 8.70
C VAL A 1 3.11 5.74 7.54
N LEU A 2 2.61 4.54 7.82
CA LEU A 2 1.92 3.70 6.85
C LEU A 2 0.51 3.45 7.37
N GLU A 3 -0.50 3.77 6.57
CA GLU A 3 -1.90 3.46 6.82
C GLU A 3 -2.35 2.39 5.81
N MET A 4 -2.80 1.28 6.37
CA MET A 4 -3.13 0.06 5.65
C MET A 4 -4.63 0.04 5.31
N PRO A 5 -5.05 -0.60 4.21
CA PRO A 5 -6.45 -0.62 3.77
C PRO A 5 -7.41 -1.36 4.71
N ARG A 6 -6.91 -2.00 5.77
CA ARG A 6 -7.69 -2.77 6.76
C ARG A 6 -7.23 -2.42 8.17
N GLY A 7 -8.17 -2.28 9.08
CA GLY A 7 -7.97 -2.07 10.52
C GLY A 7 -9.27 -1.58 11.19
N ALA A 8 -9.24 -1.45 12.51
CA ALA A 8 -10.43 -1.04 13.29
C ALA A 8 -10.68 0.48 13.26
N GLU A 9 -9.65 1.27 12.94
CA GLU A 9 -9.73 2.72 12.88
C GLU A 9 -10.15 3.21 11.48
N PRO A 10 -10.62 4.46 11.33
CA PRO A 10 -11.03 5.02 10.04
C PRO A 10 -9.93 5.03 8.96
N TRP A 11 -8.66 5.03 9.37
CA TRP A 11 -7.47 4.94 8.50
C TRP A 11 -6.92 3.51 8.38
N GLY A 12 -7.68 2.51 8.86
CA GLY A 12 -7.22 1.14 8.99
C GLY A 12 -6.10 0.98 10.02
N THR A 13 -5.17 0.06 9.77
CA THR A 13 -4.03 -0.15 10.67
C THR A 13 -2.94 0.87 10.38
N ARG A 14 -2.50 1.59 11.41
CA ARG A 14 -1.44 2.61 11.31
C ARG A 14 -0.13 2.11 11.92
N CYS A 15 0.95 2.23 11.15
CA CYS A 15 2.29 1.83 11.55
C CYS A 15 3.23 3.04 11.51
N GLU A 16 3.96 3.26 12.60
CA GLU A 16 4.82 4.43 12.78
C GLU A 16 6.28 4.05 13.02
N GLY A 17 7.18 4.78 12.36
CA GLY A 17 8.61 4.51 12.40
C GLY A 17 9.05 3.37 11.47
N LYS A 18 10.34 3.40 11.12
CA LYS A 18 10.94 2.53 10.09
C LYS A 18 10.78 1.04 10.37
N ARG A 19 10.88 0.63 11.64
CA ARG A 19 10.74 -0.79 12.04
C ARG A 19 9.30 -1.28 11.88
N SER A 20 8.34 -0.60 12.49
CA SER A 20 6.92 -0.98 12.38
C SER A 20 6.43 -0.99 10.94
N VAL A 21 6.85 0.00 10.13
CA VAL A 21 6.53 0.03 8.69
C VAL A 21 7.16 -1.17 7.95
N ARG A 22 8.41 -1.54 8.25
CA ARG A 22 9.06 -2.72 7.66
C ARG A 22 8.28 -3.99 7.99
N ASP A 23 7.95 -4.19 9.26
CA ASP A 23 7.27 -5.39 9.73
C ASP A 23 5.89 -5.49 9.07
N ALA A 24 5.14 -4.40 9.01
CA ALA A 24 3.84 -4.34 8.35
C ALA A 24 3.93 -4.68 6.84
N LEU A 25 4.91 -4.14 6.12
CA LEU A 25 5.11 -4.44 4.71
C LEU A 25 5.56 -5.89 4.49
N ALA A 26 6.34 -6.48 5.40
CA ALA A 26 6.79 -7.86 5.30
C ALA A 26 5.61 -8.86 5.32
N THR A 27 4.57 -8.58 6.11
CA THR A 27 3.36 -9.43 6.19
C THR A 27 2.69 -9.66 4.82
N ARG A 28 2.87 -8.72 3.88
CA ARG A 28 2.33 -8.87 2.52
C ARG A 28 2.99 -10.01 1.77
N PHE A 29 4.31 -10.12 1.85
CA PHE A 29 5.07 -11.19 1.21
C PHE A 29 4.87 -12.52 1.93
N GLU A 30 4.59 -12.50 3.24
CA GLU A 30 4.24 -13.71 3.97
C GLU A 30 2.93 -14.31 3.50
N GLY A 31 1.90 -13.50 3.29
CA GLY A 31 0.57 -13.95 2.84
C GLY A 31 0.43 -14.16 1.33
N LEU A 32 1.21 -13.43 0.52
CA LEU A 32 1.25 -13.52 -0.95
C LEU A 32 2.72 -13.56 -1.41
N PRO A 33 3.37 -14.74 -1.40
CA PRO A 33 4.81 -14.86 -1.68
C PRO A 33 5.23 -14.39 -3.08
N ASP A 34 4.33 -14.53 -4.06
CA ASP A 34 4.48 -14.11 -5.45
C ASP A 34 3.79 -12.76 -5.73
N VAL A 35 3.57 -11.94 -4.70
CA VAL A 35 2.91 -10.64 -4.84
C VAL A 35 3.61 -9.77 -5.88
N HIS A 36 2.81 -9.24 -6.80
CA HIS A 36 3.30 -8.35 -7.85
C HIS A 36 2.37 -7.15 -7.98
N TYR A 37 2.97 -5.96 -8.07
CA TYR A 37 2.28 -4.71 -8.35
C TYR A 37 2.57 -4.30 -9.79
N GLY A 38 1.54 -4.31 -10.64
CA GLY A 38 1.63 -3.93 -12.05
C GLY A 38 0.67 -2.80 -12.42
N SER A 39 0.68 -2.41 -13.70
CA SER A 39 -0.22 -1.39 -14.27
C SER A 39 -0.20 -0.07 -13.49
N GLY A 40 1.00 0.33 -13.05
CA GLY A 40 1.23 1.54 -12.27
C GLY A 40 0.90 2.81 -13.04
N GLN A 41 0.17 3.73 -12.41
CA GLN A 41 0.04 5.12 -12.86
C GLN A 41 0.36 6.05 -11.70
N HIS A 42 1.27 7.00 -11.92
CA HIS A 42 1.82 7.85 -10.87
C HIS A 42 1.53 9.31 -11.18
N PHE A 43 1.14 10.06 -10.14
CA PHE A 43 0.81 11.47 -10.20
C PHE A 43 1.52 12.15 -9.04
N ALA A 44 2.14 13.29 -9.29
CA ALA A 44 2.83 14.08 -8.27
C ALA A 44 2.35 15.53 -8.33
N ASP A 45 2.14 16.10 -7.15
CA ASP A 45 1.95 17.54 -6.95
C ASP A 45 3.11 18.04 -6.09
N GLU A 46 4.12 18.59 -6.76
CA GLU A 46 5.33 19.09 -6.11
C GLU A 46 5.05 20.29 -5.21
N ALA A 47 4.10 21.17 -5.59
CA ALA A 47 3.76 22.35 -4.80
C ALA A 47 3.11 21.95 -3.47
N ALA A 48 2.27 20.90 -3.48
CA ALA A 48 1.66 20.35 -2.28
C ALA A 48 2.54 19.36 -1.51
N ASN A 49 3.69 18.95 -2.06
CA ASN A 49 4.49 17.81 -1.56
C ASN A 49 3.65 16.53 -1.39
N THR A 50 2.78 16.24 -2.36
CA THR A 50 1.94 15.04 -2.34
C THR A 50 2.01 14.28 -3.66
N GLY A 51 1.47 13.06 -3.67
CA GLY A 51 1.36 12.27 -4.89
C GLY A 51 0.47 11.07 -4.68
N MET A 52 0.18 10.37 -5.78
CA MET A 52 -0.68 9.20 -5.78
C MET A 52 -0.13 8.17 -6.75
N SER A 53 -0.23 6.90 -6.38
CA SER A 53 -0.05 5.78 -7.32
C SER A 53 -1.32 4.97 -7.41
N LYS A 54 -1.77 4.64 -8.62
CA LYS A 54 -2.75 3.58 -8.86
C LYS A 54 -2.00 2.33 -9.31
N TRP A 55 -2.53 1.17 -8.97
CA TRP A 55 -1.90 -0.11 -9.29
C TRP A 55 -2.92 -1.25 -9.36
N THR A 56 -2.52 -2.34 -10.03
CA THR A 56 -3.16 -3.66 -9.91
C THR A 56 -2.21 -4.59 -9.19
N LEU A 57 -2.70 -5.25 -8.14
CA LEU A 57 -1.99 -6.26 -7.39
C LEU A 57 -2.45 -7.63 -7.82
N THR A 58 -1.49 -8.47 -8.18
CA THR A 58 -1.68 -9.91 -8.40
C THR A 58 -0.89 -10.71 -7.37
N GLY A 59 -1.35 -11.92 -7.08
CA GLY A 59 -0.59 -12.89 -6.29
C GLY A 59 -1.44 -14.11 -5.94
N THR A 60 -0.82 -15.08 -5.30
CA THR A 60 -1.40 -16.35 -4.92
C THR A 60 -1.20 -16.54 -3.41
N THR A 61 -2.30 -16.77 -2.68
CA THR A 61 -2.19 -17.04 -1.24
C THR A 61 -1.49 -18.38 -1.00
N ARG A 62 -1.06 -18.64 0.24
CA ARG A 62 -0.44 -19.93 0.58
C ARG A 62 -1.37 -21.12 0.35
N GLU A 63 -2.68 -20.90 0.39
CA GLU A 63 -3.72 -21.88 0.12
C GLU A 63 -4.00 -22.05 -1.39
N GLY A 64 -3.24 -21.36 -2.26
CA GLY A 64 -3.37 -21.45 -3.71
C GLY A 64 -4.43 -20.52 -4.32
N VAL A 65 -5.02 -19.61 -3.54
CA VAL A 65 -6.07 -18.71 -4.03
C VAL A 65 -5.46 -17.54 -4.79
N LYS A 66 -5.78 -17.40 -6.07
CA LYS A 66 -5.38 -16.24 -6.87
C LYS A 66 -6.12 -14.98 -6.42
N LYS A 67 -5.37 -13.88 -6.33
CA LYS A 67 -5.86 -12.54 -6.03
C LYS A 67 -5.50 -11.63 -7.19
N GLU A 68 -6.48 -10.84 -7.63
CA GLU A 68 -6.29 -9.71 -8.52
C GLU A 68 -7.13 -8.54 -8.00
N VAL A 69 -6.47 -7.48 -7.54
CA VAL A 69 -7.14 -6.36 -6.87
C VAL A 69 -6.57 -5.04 -7.36
N ARG A 70 -7.45 -4.06 -7.59
CA ARG A 70 -7.02 -2.68 -7.87
C ARG A 70 -6.96 -1.87 -6.59
N GLY A 71 -5.97 -0.99 -6.50
CA GLY A 71 -5.85 -0.06 -5.40
C GLY A 71 -5.12 1.21 -5.78
N CYS A 72 -5.02 2.10 -4.80
CA CYS A 72 -4.21 3.29 -4.88
C CYS A 72 -3.56 3.60 -3.54
N ASP A 73 -2.44 4.32 -3.60
CA ASP A 73 -1.72 4.83 -2.45
C ASP A 73 -1.57 6.35 -2.60
N PHE A 74 -1.93 7.10 -1.57
CA PHE A 74 -1.65 8.52 -1.44
C PHE A 74 -0.38 8.72 -0.63
N TYR A 75 0.46 9.64 -1.09
CA TYR A 75 1.78 9.91 -0.53
C TYR A 75 1.88 11.36 -0.07
N THR A 76 2.53 11.55 1.08
CA THR A 76 3.05 12.85 1.51
C THR A 76 4.56 12.77 1.54
N PHE A 77 5.20 13.80 1.00
CA PHE A 77 6.65 13.90 0.87
C PHE A 77 7.22 15.00 1.76
N ARG A 78 8.48 14.81 2.16
CA ARG A 78 9.32 15.86 2.76
C ARG A 78 10.77 15.55 2.39
N ASP A 79 11.49 16.55 1.89
CA ASP A 79 12.89 16.41 1.46
C ASP A 79 13.10 15.24 0.49
N GLY A 80 12.18 15.08 -0.49
CA GLY A 80 12.22 14.01 -1.48
C GLY A 80 11.94 12.60 -0.93
N LYS A 81 11.53 12.47 0.34
CA LYS A 81 11.23 11.17 0.98
C LYS A 81 9.75 11.04 1.31
N VAL A 82 9.22 9.84 1.18
CA VAL A 82 7.88 9.50 1.64
C VAL A 82 7.85 9.53 3.17
N ILE A 83 7.02 10.41 3.73
CA ILE A 83 6.79 10.47 5.19
C ILE A 83 5.45 9.85 5.58
N ARG A 84 4.48 9.77 4.65
CA ARG A 84 3.19 9.10 4.82
C ARG A 84 2.83 8.34 3.54
N LYS A 85 2.31 7.14 3.70
CA LYS A 85 1.62 6.37 2.67
C LYS A 85 0.26 5.94 3.22
N ASP A 86 -0.81 6.28 2.52
CA ASP A 86 -2.20 5.96 2.87
C ASP A 86 -2.82 5.13 1.74
N SER A 87 -3.21 3.88 2.03
CA SER A 87 -3.48 2.86 1.01
C SER A 87 -4.95 2.46 0.96
N TYR A 88 -5.57 2.53 -0.21
CA TYR A 88 -6.98 2.19 -0.46
C TYR A 88 -7.11 1.12 -1.53
N TRP A 89 -7.96 0.13 -1.26
CA TRP A 89 -8.14 -1.01 -2.15
C TRP A 89 -9.61 -1.21 -2.47
N LYS A 90 -9.88 -1.72 -3.67
CA LYS A 90 -11.20 -2.30 -3.95
C LYS A 90 -11.30 -3.65 -3.26
N ILE A 91 -12.23 -3.79 -2.32
CA ILE A 91 -12.57 -5.09 -1.76
C ILE A 91 -13.39 -5.81 -2.82
N VAL A 92 -12.90 -6.98 -3.25
CA VAL A 92 -13.61 -7.85 -4.19
C VAL A 92 -14.32 -8.90 -3.34
N GLU A 93 -15.66 -8.91 -3.40
CA GLU A 93 -16.52 -9.92 -2.77
C GLU A 93 -16.64 -11.17 -3.65
#